data_AF-A0A1R3TAC3-F1
#
_entry.id   AF-A0A1R3TAC3-F1
#
_cell.length_a   1.000
_cell.length_b   1.000
_cell.length_c   1.000
_cell.angle_alpha   90.00
_cell.angle_beta   90.00
_cell.angle_gamma   90.00
#
_symmetry.space_group_name_H-M   'P 1'
#
loop_
_entity.id
_entity.type
_entity.pdbx_description
1 polymer ?
#
loop_
_entity_poly.entity_id
_entity_poly.type
_entity_poly.pdbx_seq_one_letter_code
_entity_poly.pdbx_strand_id
1 'polypeptide(L)' 'MPTIAKQRKQREPIVNVMLNGGRVTSGFRSALFAAASRAGVSVNEFVLTATAEKLSASGSRFSGVFEPGDISSDMQSAA' A
#
# COMPACT_ATOMS: atom_id res chain seq x y z
N MET A 1 17.67 -41.24 -3.31
CA MET A 1 16.87 -40.27 -4.07
C MET A 1 16.73 -39.01 -3.22
N PRO A 2 17.32 -37.85 -3.56
CA PRO A 2 17.08 -36.64 -2.79
C PRO A 2 15.71 -36.07 -3.19
N THR A 3 14.80 -36.00 -2.24
CA THR A 3 13.50 -35.34 -2.37
C THR A 3 13.74 -33.83 -2.48
N ILE A 4 13.39 -33.26 -3.63
CA ILE A 4 13.40 -31.80 -3.85
C ILE A 4 12.28 -31.23 -2.97
N ALA A 5 12.64 -30.77 -1.78
CA ALA A 5 11.74 -30.03 -0.91
C ALA A 5 11.40 -28.70 -1.59
N LYS A 6 10.17 -28.62 -2.13
CA LYS A 6 9.61 -27.42 -2.76
C LYS A 6 9.62 -26.31 -1.70
N GLN A 7 10.58 -25.40 -1.79
CA GLN A 7 10.70 -24.24 -0.89
C GLN A 7 9.41 -23.43 -1.01
N ARG A 8 8.51 -23.56 -0.03
CA ARG A 8 7.32 -22.72 0.06
C ARG A 8 7.83 -21.31 0.33
N LYS A 9 7.88 -20.48 -0.71
CA LYS A 9 8.16 -19.04 -0.64
C LYS A 9 7.20 -18.48 0.42
N GLN A 10 7.71 -18.17 1.61
CA GLN A 10 6.89 -17.63 2.68
C GLN A 10 6.32 -16.30 2.18
N ARG A 11 5.00 -16.17 2.17
CA ARG A 11 4.32 -14.93 1.82
C ARG A 11 4.62 -13.91 2.93
N GLU A 12 4.84 -12.66 2.55
CA GLU A 12 5.03 -11.59 3.53
C GLU A 12 3.78 -11.50 4.43
N PRO A 13 3.94 -11.42 5.77
CA PRO A 13 2.80 -11.39 6.67
C PRO A 13 2.04 -10.07 6.55
N ILE A 14 0.73 -10.15 6.37
CA ILE A 14 -0.16 -9.00 6.39
C ILE A 14 -0.41 -8.59 7.85
N VAL A 15 -0.20 -7.32 8.16
CA VAL A 15 -0.34 -6.77 9.52
C VAL A 15 -1.26 -5.54 9.53
N ASN A 16 -1.94 -5.32 10.64
CA ASN A 16 -2.81 -4.16 10.83
C ASN A 16 -2.00 -2.93 11.24
N VAL A 17 -2.35 -1.77 10.69
CA VAL A 17 -1.82 -0.46 11.11
C VAL A 17 -2.88 0.27 11.91
N MET A 18 -2.54 0.66 13.14
CA MET A 18 -3.40 1.47 14.00
C MET A 18 -2.78 2.87 14.17
N LEU A 19 -3.42 3.89 13.59
CA LEU A 19 -2.92 5.27 13.64
C LEU A 19 -3.39 5.97 14.91
N ASN A 20 -2.58 5.90 15.96
CA ASN A 20 -2.82 6.62 17.20
C ASN A 20 -2.49 8.12 16.99
N GLY A 21 -3.51 8.95 16.74
CA GLY A 21 -3.33 10.41 16.62
C GLY A 21 -3.91 11.06 15.37
N GLY A 22 -4.83 10.41 14.64
CA GLY A 22 -5.48 10.92 13.43
C GLY A 22 -6.39 12.15 13.59
N ARG A 23 -6.03 13.12 14.43
CA ARG A 23 -6.70 14.43 14.51
C ARG A 23 -6.25 15.27 13.32
N VAL A 24 -7.20 15.54 12.43
CA VAL A 24 -7.01 16.33 11.21
C VAL A 24 -7.96 17.53 11.23
N THR A 25 -7.69 18.53 10.39
CA THR A 25 -8.63 19.64 10.19
C THR A 25 -9.93 19.12 9.56
N SER A 26 -11.06 19.78 9.87
CA SER A 26 -12.37 19.41 9.32
C SER A 26 -12.39 19.46 7.79
N GLY A 27 -11.76 20.49 7.19
CA GLY A 27 -11.65 20.63 5.74
C GLY A 27 -10.89 19.46 5.10
N PHE A 28 -9.77 19.05 5.69
CA PHE A 28 -9.03 17.87 5.22
C PHE A 28 -9.88 16.60 5.32
N ARG A 29 -10.57 16.40 6.45
CA ARG A 29 -11.47 15.24 6.62
C ARG A 29 -12.52 15.20 5.51
N SER A 30 -13.20 16.31 5.22
CA SER A 30 -14.21 16.36 4.15
C SER A 30 -13.61 16.07 2.77
N ALA A 31 -12.46 16.67 2.46
CA ALA A 31 -11.76 16.46 1.20
C ALA A 31 -11.33 14.99 1.02
N LEU A 32 -10.78 14.38 2.07
CA LEU A 32 -10.36 12.98 2.10
C LEU A 32 -11.53 12.04 1.82
N PHE A 33 -12.66 12.21 2.52
CA PHE A 33 -13.84 11.37 2.31
C PHE A 33 -14.42 11.54 0.91
N ALA A 34 -14.48 12.78 0.40
CA ALA A 34 -14.94 13.04 -0.96
C ALA A 34 -14.00 12.45 -2.03
N ALA A 35 -12.68 12.41 -1.78
CA ALA A 35 -11.71 11.80 -2.67
C ALA A 35 -11.84 10.27 -2.68
N ALA A 36 -11.90 9.64 -1.51
CA ALA A 36 -12.11 8.20 -1.38
C ALA A 36 -13.43 7.75 -2.03
N SER A 37 -14.51 8.51 -1.81
CA SER A 37 -15.81 8.23 -2.44
C SER A 37 -15.78 8.34 -3.97
N ARG A 38 -15.05 9.32 -4.53
CA ARG A 38 -14.89 9.47 -5.98
C ARG A 38 -14.06 8.35 -6.61
N ALA A 39 -13.07 7.85 -5.86
CA ALA A 39 -12.25 6.71 -6.26
C ALA A 39 -12.98 5.36 -6.07
N GLY A 40 -14.14 5.33 -5.40
CA GLY A 40 -14.92 4.11 -5.16
C GLY A 40 -14.27 3.16 -4.13
N VAL A 41 -13.39 3.68 -3.28
CA VAL A 41 -12.61 2.88 -2.30
C VAL A 41 -12.87 3.34 -0.87
N SER A 42 -12.48 2.52 0.11
CA SER A 42 -12.55 2.91 1.51
C SER A 42 -11.54 4.03 1.83
N VAL A 43 -11.81 4.85 2.86
CA VAL A 43 -10.84 5.88 3.31
C VAL A 43 -9.51 5.25 3.73
N ASN A 44 -9.55 4.08 4.36
CA ASN A 44 -8.35 3.35 4.75
C ASN A 44 -7.51 2.97 3.52
N GLU A 45 -8.18 2.41 2.51
CA GLU A 45 -7.53 2.02 1.26
C GLU A 45 -6.93 3.22 0.54
N PHE A 46 -7.69 4.31 0.43
CA PHE A 46 -7.23 5.55 -0.18
C PHE A 46 -5.96 6.11 0.48
N VAL A 47 -5.93 6.15 1.83
CA VAL A 47 -4.78 6.68 2.58
C VAL A 47 -3.56 5.77 2.44
N LEU A 48 -3.75 4.44 2.52
CA LEU A 48 -2.66 3.49 2.42
C LEU A 48 -2.06 3.47 1.01
N THR A 49 -2.88 3.52 -0.04
CA THR A 49 -2.42 3.63 -1.43
C THR A 49 -1.67 4.93 -1.68
N ALA A 50 -2.22 6.08 -1.27
CA ALA A 50 -1.53 7.37 -1.42
C ALA A 50 -0.21 7.43 -0.63
N THR A 51 -0.17 6.80 0.55
CA THR A 51 1.07 6.70 1.35
C THR A 51 2.09 5.81 0.64
N ALA A 52 1.64 4.70 0.06
CA ALA A 52 2.49 3.78 -0.66
C ALA A 52 3.11 4.40 -1.91
N GLU A 53 2.34 5.15 -2.70
CA GLU A 53 2.83 5.94 -3.82
C GLU A 53 3.93 6.92 -3.38
N LYS A 54 3.70 7.63 -2.27
CA LYS A 54 4.68 8.57 -1.71
C LYS A 54 5.95 7.86 -1.21
N LEU A 55 5.82 6.71 -0.57
CA LEU A 55 6.96 5.91 -0.10
C LEU A 55 7.78 5.34 -1.27
N SER A 56 7.10 4.86 -2.32
CA SER A 56 7.74 4.41 -3.56
C SER A 56 8.51 5.53 -4.24
N ALA A 57 7.88 6.72 -4.40
CA ALA A 57 8.52 7.90 -4.98
C ALA A 57 9.71 8.43 -4.16
N SER A 58 9.75 8.15 -2.86
CA SER A 58 10.89 8.48 -1.98
C SER A 58 11.96 7.37 -1.91
N GLY A 59 11.83 6.32 -2.72
CA GLY A 59 12.80 5.24 -2.85
C GLY A 59 12.61 4.05 -1.90
N SER A 60 11.53 4.02 -1.12
CA SER A 60 11.22 2.87 -0.26
C SER A 60 10.77 1.67 -1.10
N ARG A 61 11.24 0.47 -0.76
CA ARG A 61 10.88 -0.78 -1.44
C ARG A 61 10.11 -1.70 -0.50
N PHE A 62 8.96 -2.19 -0.96
CA PHE A 62 8.10 -3.12 -0.24
C PHE A 62 7.29 -3.94 -1.26
N SER A 63 6.75 -5.10 -0.87
CA SER A 63 6.17 -6.05 -1.83
C SER A 63 4.81 -5.62 -2.39
N GLY A 64 4.08 -4.77 -1.68
CA GLY A 64 2.78 -4.22 -2.09
C GLY A 64 2.07 -3.54 -0.91
N VAL A 65 0.88 -2.96 -1.15
CA VAL A 65 0.16 -2.17 -0.14
C VAL A 65 -0.69 -3.05 0.77
N PHE A 66 -1.52 -3.92 0.18
CA PHE A 66 -2.39 -4.85 0.90
C PHE A 66 -1.94 -6.29 0.63
N GLU A 67 -1.58 -6.58 -0.61
CA GLU A 67 -1.07 -7.85 -1.09
C GLU A 67 0.24 -7.64 -1.87
N PRO A 68 1.15 -8.63 -1.88
CA PRO A 68 2.33 -8.60 -2.72
C PRO A 68 1.94 -8.45 -4.21
N GLY A 69 2.44 -7.40 -4.85
CA GLY A 69 2.20 -7.08 -6.27
C GLY A 69 1.26 -5.90 -6.53
N ASP A 70 0.59 -5.35 -5.52
CA ASP A 70 -0.35 -4.21 -5.68
C ASP A 70 0.31 -2.96 -6.30
N ILE A 71 1.61 -2.81 -6.10
CA ILE A 71 2.39 -1.73 -6.72
C ILE A 71 3.23 -2.35 -7.83
N SER A 72 2.74 -2.22 -9.06
CA SER A 72 3.59 -2.45 -10.22
C SER A 72 4.64 -1.36 -10.22
N SER A 73 5.85 -1.70 -9.81
CA SER A 73 7.03 -0.84 -9.95
C SER A 73 7.49 -0.79 -11.42
N ASP A 74 6.56 -0.56 -12.35
CA ASP A 74 6.85 -0.33 -13.77
C ASP A 74 7.15 1.15 -14.01
N MET A 75 8.13 1.65 -13.26
CA MET A 75 8.84 2.88 -13.61
C MET A 75 10.36 2.66 -13.54
N GLN A 76 10.80 1.46 -13.93
CA GLN A 76 12.15 1.23 -14.45
C GLN A 76 12.08 1.17 -15.98
N SER A 77 12.77 2.12 -16.63
CA SER A 77 13.03 2.24 -18.08
C SER A 77 12.03 3.09 -18.87
N ALA A 78 12.20 4.40 -18.77
CA ALA A 78 12.24 5.24 -19.98
C ALA A 78 13.67 5.77 -20.08
N ALA A 79 14.39 5.21 -21.07
CA ALA A 79 15.72 5.61 -21.50
C ALA A 79 15.71 7.00 -22.16
#